data_AF-W3A015-F1
#
_entry.id   AF-W3A015-F1
#
_cell.length_a   1.000
_cell.length_b   1.000
_cell.length_c   1.000
_cell.angle_alpha   90.00
_cell.angle_beta   90.00
_cell.angle_gamma   90.00
#
_symmetry.space_group_name_H-M   'P 1'
#
loop_
_entity.id
_entity.type
_entity.pdbx_description
1 polymer ?
#
loop_
_entity_poly.entity_id
_entity_poly.type
_entity_poly.pdbx_seq_one_letter_code
_entity_poly.pdbx_strand_id
1 'polypeptide(L)'
;MKIDIVRRTDDEGVATWHIIHGPISTTHNHPPSKEVSSHPVHCRSELSDKIRSHVVVQSQTGVRAVQTLAALRSDGSGTNLLARDIYNARHSATISSLCCL
;
A
#
# COMPACT_ATOMS: atom_id res chain seq x y z
N MET A 1 15.92 1.86 -11.13
CA MET A 1 15.69 0.46 -10.69
C MET A 1 15.75 -0.43 -11.92
N LYS A 2 16.75 -1.31 -12.00
CA LYS A 2 16.86 -2.32 -13.06
C LYS A 2 16.38 -3.66 -12.50
N ILE A 3 15.45 -4.29 -13.21
CA ILE A 3 14.92 -5.60 -12.86
C ILE A 3 15.24 -6.54 -14.02
N ASP A 4 15.96 -7.62 -13.74
CA ASP A 4 16.26 -8.67 -14.71
C ASP A 4 15.42 -9.91 -14.36
N ILE A 5 14.65 -10.41 -15.32
CA ILE A 5 13.89 -11.66 -15.19
C ILE A 5 14.69 -12.74 -15.88
N VAL A 6 15.18 -13.72 -15.12
CA VAL A 6 16.03 -14.79 -15.63
C VAL A 6 15.39 -16.14 -15.38
N ARG A 7 15.41 -16.97 -16.41
CA ARG A 7 15.06 -18.38 -16.31
C ARG A 7 16.31 -19.16 -15.92
N ARG A 8 16.22 -19.96 -14.86
CA ARG A 8 17.27 -20.90 -14.46
C ARG A 8 16.71 -22.31 -14.48
N THR A 9 17.53 -23.25 -14.93
CA THR A 9 17.24 -24.68 -14.84
C THR A 9 18.18 -25.26 -13.80
N ASP A 10 17.66 -26.02 -12.85
CA ASP A 10 18.48 -26.74 -11.88
C ASP A 10 19.09 -28.02 -12.48
N ASP A 11 19.91 -28.71 -11.69
CA ASP A 11 20.61 -29.94 -12.07
C ASP A 11 19.64 -31.10 -12.37
N GLU A 12 18.39 -30.98 -11.93
CA GLU A 12 17.29 -31.93 -12.15
C GLU A 12 16.46 -31.59 -13.40
N GLY A 13 16.81 -30.51 -14.11
CA GLY A 13 16.16 -30.09 -15.34
C GLY A 13 14.89 -29.26 -15.14
N VAL A 14 14.57 -28.86 -13.91
CA VAL A 14 13.38 -28.06 -13.59
C VAL A 14 13.67 -26.58 -13.80
N ALA A 15 12.87 -25.94 -14.65
CA ALA A 15 13.03 -24.53 -14.94
C ALA A 15 12.23 -23.66 -13.97
N THR A 16 12.91 -22.73 -13.31
CA THR A 16 12.33 -21.74 -12.40
C THR A 16 12.61 -20.32 -12.92
N TRP A 17 11.68 -19.41 -12.64
CA TRP A 17 11.82 -17.99 -12.97
C TRP A 17 12.28 -17.21 -11.75
N HIS A 18 13.35 -16.42 -11.91
CA HIS A 18 13.95 -15.62 -10.86
C HIS A 18 13.89 -14.14 -11.22
N ILE A 19 13.54 -13.31 -10.24
CA ILE A 19 13.59 -11.86 -10.35
C ILE A 19 14.85 -11.39 -9.65
N ILE A 20 15.79 -10.83 -10.42
CA ILE A 20 17.04 -10.27 -9.89
C ILE A 20 16.91 -8.75 -9.92
N HIS A 21 17.02 -8.14 -8.74
CA HIS A 21 17.20 -6.70 -8.63
C HIS A 21 18.68 -6.40 -8.88
N GLY A 22 18.98 -5.58 -9.90
CA GLY A 22 20.34 -5.10 -10.14
C GLY A 22 20.88 -4.30 -8.94
N PRO A 23 22.18 -3.95 -8.90
CA PRO A 23 22.73 -3.13 -7.82
C PRO A 23 22.06 -1.76 -7.84
N ILE A 24 21.08 -1.58 -6.96
CA ILE A 24 20.40 -0.33 -6.69
C ILE A 24 21.05 0.22 -5.42
N SER A 25 21.29 1.53 -5.38
CA SER A 25 21.62 2.21 -4.13
C SER A 25 20.61 1.79 -3.06
N THR A 26 21.07 1.04 -2.06
CA THR A 26 20.28 0.58 -0.91
C THR A 26 20.04 1.71 0.09
N THR A 27 20.39 2.94 -0.29
CA THR A 27 20.23 4.13 0.52
C THR A 27 18.78 4.59 0.44
N HIS A 28 17.98 4.06 1.34
CA HIS A 28 16.66 4.60 1.62
C HIS A 28 16.84 5.89 2.44
N ASN A 29 16.05 6.92 2.14
CA ASN A 29 15.97 8.15 2.95
C ASN A 29 15.08 7.97 4.21
N HIS A 30 14.72 6.72 4.52
CA HIS A 30 14.00 6.30 5.71
C HIS A 30 14.44 4.89 6.12
N PRO A 31 14.23 4.48 7.38
CA PRO A 31 14.45 3.10 7.80
C PRO A 31 13.56 2.11 7.02
N PRO A 32 13.97 0.84 6.87
CA PRO A 32 13.14 -0.17 6.24
C PRO A 32 11.82 -0.35 7.00
N SER A 33 10.72 -0.37 6.26
CA SER A 33 9.39 -0.61 6.82
C SER A 33 9.14 -2.12 6.90
N LYS A 34 8.59 -2.60 8.02
CA LYS A 34 8.21 -4.01 8.19
C LYS A 34 7.01 -4.41 7.33
N GLU A 35 6.16 -3.45 6.97
CA GLU A 35 4.95 -3.64 6.18
C GLU A 35 4.88 -2.60 5.06
N VAL A 36 4.33 -2.98 3.90
CA VAL A 36 4.19 -2.09 2.74
C VAL A 36 3.33 -0.86 3.11
N SER A 37 2.27 -1.06 3.90
CA SER A 37 1.43 0.05 4.36
C SER A 37 2.14 1.03 5.29
N SER A 38 3.20 0.60 5.98
CA SER A 38 3.96 1.44 6.93
C SER A 38 5.04 2.28 6.26
N HIS A 39 5.20 2.17 4.94
CA HIS A 39 6.18 2.96 4.21
C HIS A 39 5.71 4.43 4.10
N PRO A 40 6.56 5.44 4.37
CA PRO A 40 6.16 6.85 4.31
C PRO A 40 5.56 7.28 2.96
N VAL A 41 6.09 6.77 1.84
CA VAL A 41 5.51 6.97 0.49
C VAL A 41 4.07 6.46 0.33
N HIS A 42 3.65 5.52 1.18
CA HIS A 42 2.32 4.91 1.18
C HIS A 42 1.41 5.48 2.28
N CYS A 43 1.98 6.21 3.24
CA CYS A 43 1.26 6.91 4.30
C CYS A 43 1.41 8.42 4.12
N ARG A 44 0.44 9.08 3.48
CA ARG A 44 0.32 10.53 3.61
C ARG A 44 -0.09 10.85 5.04
N SER A 45 0.83 11.45 5.80
CA SER A 45 0.68 11.87 7.21
C SER A 45 -0.48 12.86 7.46
N GLU A 46 -1.12 13.34 6.39
CA GLU A 46 -2.18 14.36 6.42
C GLU A 46 -3.60 13.78 6.43
N LEU A 47 -3.77 12.45 6.46
CA LEU A 47 -5.10 11.87 6.66
C LEU A 47 -5.57 12.16 8.09
N SER A 48 -6.38 13.22 8.24
CA SER A 48 -7.06 13.53 9.50
C SER A 48 -7.83 12.32 9.99
N ASP A 49 -7.95 12.17 11.31
CA ASP A 49 -8.63 11.01 11.91
C ASP A 49 -10.08 10.90 11.42
N LYS A 50 -10.73 12.03 11.10
CA LYS A 50 -12.05 12.07 10.47
C LYS A 50 -12.08 11.32 9.13
N ILE A 51 -11.07 11.54 8.27
CA ILE A 51 -11.00 10.88 6.96
C ILE A 51 -10.67 9.40 7.13
N ARG A 52 -9.76 9.06 8.05
CA ARG A 52 -9.44 7.66 8.36
C ARG A 52 -10.68 6.89 8.82
N SER A 53 -11.45 7.45 9.75
CA SER A 53 -12.71 6.87 10.23
C SER A 53 -13.73 6.69 9.09
N HIS A 54 -13.88 7.70 8.23
CA HIS A 54 -14.78 7.60 7.08
C HIS A 54 -14.36 6.49 6.11
N VAL A 55 -13.05 6.35 5.83
CA VAL A 55 -12.52 5.27 4.98
C VAL A 55 -12.78 3.90 5.58
N VAL A 56 -12.59 3.74 6.90
CA VAL A 56 -12.84 2.47 7.61
C VAL A 56 -14.31 2.08 7.51
N VAL A 57 -15.24 2.99 7.85
CA VAL A 57 -16.69 2.73 7.77
C VAL A 57 -17.10 2.34 6.35
N GLN A 58 -16.66 3.10 5.33
CA GLN A 58 -16.96 2.80 3.93
C GLN A 58 -16.34 1.49 3.44
N SER A 59 -15.25 1.04 4.05
CA SER A 59 -14.63 -0.25 3.72
C SER A 59 -15.44 -1.43 4.23
N GLN A 60 -16.07 -1.29 5.40
CA GLN A 60 -16.90 -2.33 6.02
C GLN A 60 -18.22 -2.54 5.26
N THR A 61 -18.68 -1.53 4.52
CA THR A 61 -19.90 -1.59 3.69
C THR A 61 -19.64 -2.04 2.25
N GLY A 62 -18.40 -2.41 1.90
CA GLY A 62 -18.05 -2.92 0.56
C GLY A 62 -17.93 -1.84 -0.52
N VAL A 63 -17.98 -0.55 -0.16
CA VAL A 63 -17.90 0.56 -1.11
C VAL A 63 -16.51 0.59 -1.76
N ARG A 64 -16.43 0.85 -3.06
CA ARG A 64 -15.16 0.89 -3.80
C ARG A 64 -14.35 2.11 -3.40
N ALA A 65 -13.01 2.00 -3.40
CA ALA A 65 -12.11 3.09 -3.03
C ALA A 65 -12.34 4.39 -3.83
N VAL A 66 -12.68 4.28 -5.11
CA VAL A 66 -12.99 5.43 -5.98
C VAL A 66 -14.28 6.14 -5.54
N GLN A 67 -15.28 5.41 -5.06
CA GLN A 67 -16.53 5.97 -4.56
C GLN A 67 -16.32 6.67 -3.21
N THR A 68 -15.52 6.08 -2.32
CA THR A 68 -15.10 6.74 -1.07
C THR A 68 -14.33 8.04 -1.37
N LEU A 69 -13.45 8.03 -2.37
CA LEU A 69 -12.72 9.23 -2.79
C LEU A 69 -13.66 10.31 -3.35
N ALA A 70 -14.65 9.93 -4.16
CA ALA A 70 -15.63 10.86 -4.69
C ALA A 70 -16.45 11.52 -3.56
N ALA A 71 -16.90 10.73 -2.57
CA ALA A 71 -17.62 11.26 -1.41
C ALA A 71 -16.78 12.26 -0.60
N LEU A 72 -15.51 11.94 -0.33
CA LEU A 72 -14.60 12.85 0.39
C LEU A 72 -14.37 14.16 -0.36
N ARG A 73 -14.30 14.13 -1.69
CA ARG A 73 -14.16 15.35 -2.52
C ARG A 73 -15.42 16.21 -2.47
N SER A 74 -16.60 15.59 -2.50
CA SER A 74 -17.89 16.29 -2.43
C SER A 74 -18.13 16.95 -1.06
N ASP A 75 -17.63 16.36 0.02
CA ASP A 75 -17.71 16.93 1.37
C ASP A 75 -16.80 18.17 1.58
N GLY A 76 -16.07 18.60 0.55
CA GLY A 76 -15.25 19.80 0.60
C GLY A 76 -14.02 19.66 1.49
N SER A 77 -13.54 18.44 1.75
CA SER A 77 -12.41 18.20 2.65
C SER A 77 -11.09 18.80 2.15
N GLY A 78 -11.04 19.36 0.94
CA GLY A 78 -9.85 20.00 0.36
C GLY A 78 -8.65 19.07 0.19
N THR A 79 -8.84 17.76 0.39
CA THR A 79 -7.74 16.82 0.49
C THR A 79 -7.33 16.29 -0.87
N ASN A 80 -6.04 16.40 -1.21
CA ASN A 80 -5.43 15.87 -2.42
C ASN A 80 -5.27 14.33 -2.37
N LEU A 81 -6.33 13.60 -2.03
CA LEU A 81 -6.26 12.14 -1.91
C LEU A 81 -6.33 11.46 -3.28
N LEU A 82 -5.61 10.35 -3.36
CA LEU A 82 -5.66 9.39 -4.44
C LEU A 82 -6.41 8.13 -3.98
N ALA A 83 -6.95 7.36 -4.91
CA ALA A 83 -7.59 6.09 -4.59
C ALA A 83 -6.62 5.12 -3.88
N ARG A 84 -5.31 5.22 -4.16
CA ARG A 84 -4.25 4.46 -3.48
C ARG A 84 -4.22 4.73 -1.98
N ASP A 85 -4.44 5.97 -1.55
CA ASP A 85 -4.43 6.34 -0.13
C ASP A 85 -5.56 5.64 0.62
N ILE A 86 -6.71 5.49 -0.03
CA ILE A 86 -7.88 4.76 0.50
C ILE A 86 -7.55 3.26 0.66
N TYR A 87 -6.89 2.66 -0.33
CA TYR A 87 -6.46 1.25 -0.24
C TYR A 87 -5.46 1.02 0.89
N ASN A 88 -4.47 1.91 1.04
CA ASN A 88 -3.47 1.80 2.08
C ASN A 88 -4.11 1.95 3.47
N ALA A 89 -4.99 2.94 3.66
CA ALA A 89 -5.71 3.14 4.91
C ALA A 89 -6.57 1.92 5.29
N ARG A 90 -7.25 1.29 4.32
CA ARG A 90 -7.99 0.04 4.54
C ARG A 90 -7.07 -1.10 4.97
N HIS A 91 -5.96 -1.28 4.28
CA HIS A 91 -5.01 -2.34 4.57
C HIS A 91 -4.42 -2.20 5.98
N SER A 92 -4.05 -0.98 6.38
CA SER A 92 -3.61 -0.68 7.75
C SER A 92 -4.68 -0.98 8.81
N ALA A 93 -5.95 -0.64 8.54
CA ALA A 93 -7.04 -0.92 9.47
C ALA A 93 -7.27 -2.43 9.66
N THR A 94 -7.20 -3.21 8.58
CA THR A 94 -7.32 -4.67 8.64
C THR A 94 -6.18 -5.29 9.47
N ILE A 95 -4.93 -4.88 9.24
CA ILE A 95 -3.78 -5.37 10.03
C ILE A 95 -3.94 -4.99 11.50
N SER A 96 -4.36 -3.76 11.79
CA SER A 96 -4.59 -3.31 13.18
C SER A 96 -5.70 -4.12 13.87
N SER A 97 -6.74 -4.56 13.16
CA SER A 97 -7.78 -5.43 13.74
C SER A 97 -7.32 -6.87 13.96
N LEU A 98 -6.35 -7.35 13.18
CA LEU A 98 -5.79 -8.71 13.27
C LEU A 98 -4.75 -8.85 14.39
N CYS A 99 -4.09 -7.76 14.79
CA CYS A 99 -3.12 -7.74 15.90
C CYS A 99 -3.75 -7.65 17.30
N CYS A 100 -5.08 -7.60 17.42
CA CYS A 100 -5.79 -7.55 18.71
C CYS A 100 -6.58 -8.83 19.04
N LEU A 101 -6.26 -9.95 18.37
CA LEU A 101 -6.69 -11.31 18.72
C LEU A 101 -5.47 -12.09 19.24
#